data_AF-A0A6C0CQJ2-F1
#
_entry.id   AF-A0A6C0CQJ2-F1
#
_cell.length_a   1.000
_cell.length_b   1.000
_cell.length_c   1.000
_cell.angle_alpha   90.00
_cell.angle_beta   90.00
_cell.angle_gamma   90.00
#
_symmetry.space_group_name_H-M   'P 1'
#
loop_
_entity.id
_entity.type
_entity.pdbx_description
1 polymer ?
#
loop_
_entity_poly.entity_id
_entity_poly.type
_entity_poly.pdbx_seq_one_letter_code
_entity_poly.pdbx_strand_id
1 'polypeptide(L)'
;MSDNSPTLFKKTHITPNQIMSNNQETAKRNNEDCSLCVFILLKTLIVIGLVTWEIFAIIALVNNSNEDIQEQCSTSNLWAALLSTCIVTGINMLFNRKTDEENQGPFGKMVGCLGLGIFIWLCVEIFNDCAMNNLMNNQVHILSYIYFWIIVGLLALILAIAILFMCGSCFAACCCDKKEETKDPLDLI
;
A
#
# COMPACT_ATOMS: atom_id res chain seq x y z
N MET A 1 42.08 68.95 -32.05
CA MET A 1 41.09 68.11 -32.76
C MET A 1 41.30 66.70 -32.22
N SER A 2 40.63 66.29 -31.14
CA SER A 2 39.19 65.93 -31.04
C SER A 2 38.85 64.88 -32.10
N ASP A 3 38.30 63.71 -31.82
CA ASP A 3 37.89 63.00 -30.61
C ASP A 3 37.49 61.58 -31.06
N ASN A 4 37.27 60.69 -30.09
CA ASN A 4 36.38 59.52 -30.14
C ASN A 4 36.87 58.18 -30.71
N SER A 5 37.27 57.34 -29.75
CA SER A 5 36.97 55.91 -29.69
C SER A 5 35.45 55.66 -29.67
N PRO A 6 34.98 54.49 -30.15
CA PRO A 6 34.02 53.75 -29.34
C PRO A 6 34.44 52.30 -29.14
N THR A 7 34.43 51.91 -27.87
CA THR A 7 34.55 50.56 -27.35
C THR A 7 33.35 49.72 -27.76
N LEU A 8 33.62 48.58 -28.40
CA LEU A 8 32.64 47.59 -28.83
C LEU A 8 32.22 46.73 -27.63
N PHE A 9 31.35 47.25 -26.77
CA PHE A 9 30.71 46.47 -25.71
C PHE A 9 29.58 45.63 -26.31
N LYS A 10 29.88 44.36 -26.61
CA LYS A 10 28.88 43.34 -26.94
C LYS A 10 28.07 43.03 -25.67
N LYS A 11 26.89 43.64 -25.58
CA LYS A 11 25.92 43.46 -24.50
C LYS A 11 25.31 42.05 -24.62
N THR A 12 25.87 41.08 -23.89
CA THR A 12 25.25 39.77 -23.68
C THR A 12 24.01 39.98 -22.81
N HIS A 13 22.83 40.03 -23.43
CA HIS A 13 21.57 39.87 -22.73
C HIS A 13 21.51 38.41 -22.22
N ILE A 14 21.91 38.20 -20.97
CA ILE A 14 21.61 36.95 -20.26
C ILE A 14 20.12 37.03 -19.91
N THR A 15 19.30 36.31 -20.66
CA THR A 15 17.87 36.18 -20.40
C THR A 15 17.68 35.37 -19.11
N PRO A 16 17.09 35.92 -18.04
CA PRO A 16 16.99 35.24 -16.73
C PRO A 16 16.05 34.01 -16.71
N ASN A 17 15.36 33.70 -17.82
CA ASN A 17 14.37 32.62 -17.87
C ASN A 17 14.94 31.19 -17.98
N GLN A 18 16.22 30.99 -18.31
CA GLN A 18 16.77 29.62 -18.43
C GLN A 18 17.22 29.02 -17.09
N ILE A 19 17.47 29.82 -16.06
CA ILE A 19 17.92 29.31 -14.75
C ILE A 19 16.73 28.76 -13.94
N MET A 20 15.53 29.31 -14.15
CA MET A 20 14.32 28.89 -13.41
C MET A 20 13.74 27.57 -13.94
N SER A 21 13.87 27.28 -15.25
CA SER A 21 13.42 26.03 -15.87
C SER A 21 14.25 24.81 -15.44
N ASN A 22 15.58 24.96 -15.36
CA ASN A 22 16.47 23.85 -14.96
C ASN A 22 16.31 23.42 -13.50
N ASN A 23 15.96 24.36 -12.60
CA ASN A 23 15.74 24.07 -11.19
C ASN A 23 14.40 23.34 -10.92
N GLN A 24 13.38 23.54 -11.76
CA GLN A 24 12.12 22.81 -11.66
C GLN A 24 12.24 21.37 -12.16
N GLU A 25 13.01 21.10 -13.23
CA GLU A 25 13.22 19.74 -13.73
C GLU A 25 14.09 18.89 -12.80
N THR A 26 15.12 19.48 -12.17
CA THR A 26 15.95 18.77 -11.18
C THR A 26 15.21 18.51 -9.87
N ALA A 27 14.38 19.43 -9.40
CA ALA A 27 13.55 19.21 -8.21
C ALA A 27 12.48 18.11 -8.43
N LYS A 28 11.91 18.02 -9.65
CA LYS A 28 10.90 17.01 -9.99
C LYS A 28 11.49 15.60 -10.11
N ARG A 29 12.67 15.44 -10.75
CA ARG A 29 13.37 14.13 -10.81
C ARG A 29 13.78 13.60 -9.43
N ASN A 30 14.33 14.47 -8.58
CA ASN A 30 14.77 14.04 -7.24
C ASN A 30 13.60 13.56 -6.35
N ASN A 31 12.38 14.04 -6.59
CA ASN A 31 11.18 13.63 -5.84
C ASN A 31 10.63 12.27 -6.31
N GLU A 32 10.71 11.99 -7.62
CA GLU A 32 10.30 10.70 -8.20
C GLU A 32 11.23 9.56 -7.77
N ASP A 33 12.54 9.81 -7.71
CA ASP A 33 13.54 8.82 -7.28
C ASP A 33 13.41 8.46 -5.79
N CYS A 34 13.07 9.44 -4.93
CA CYS A 34 12.85 9.22 -3.50
C CYS A 34 11.60 8.35 -3.24
N SER A 35 10.51 8.61 -3.97
CA SER A 35 9.27 7.84 -3.87
C SER A 35 9.45 6.37 -4.29
N LEU A 36 10.28 6.12 -5.30
CA LEU A 36 10.55 4.77 -5.80
C LEU A 36 11.37 3.96 -4.79
N CYS A 37 12.38 4.56 -4.15
CA CYS A 37 13.16 3.92 -3.09
C CYS A 37 12.30 3.51 -1.88
N VAL A 38 11.43 4.41 -1.40
CA VAL A 38 10.53 4.11 -0.27
C VAL A 38 9.56 2.99 -0.62
N PHE A 39 9.03 2.98 -1.84
CA PHE A 39 8.12 1.93 -2.30
C PHE A 39 8.79 0.55 -2.38
N ILE A 40 10.03 0.48 -2.90
CA ILE A 40 10.80 -0.78 -2.94
C ILE A 40 11.10 -1.28 -1.53
N LEU A 41 11.52 -0.40 -0.62
CA LEU A 41 11.79 -0.76 0.78
C LEU A 41 10.53 -1.31 1.45
N LEU A 42 9.39 -0.62 1.30
CA LEU A 42 8.12 -1.05 1.86
C LEU A 42 7.68 -2.42 1.30
N LYS A 43 7.76 -2.60 -0.02
CA LYS A 43 7.47 -3.90 -0.66
C LYS A 43 8.36 -5.01 -0.11
N THR A 44 9.65 -4.74 0.05
CA THR A 44 10.61 -5.72 0.57
C THR A 44 10.29 -6.10 2.01
N LEU A 45 9.97 -5.13 2.86
CA LEU A 45 9.56 -5.36 4.25
C LEU A 45 8.28 -6.20 4.33
N ILE A 46 7.29 -5.92 3.48
CA ILE A 46 6.05 -6.71 3.42
C ILE A 46 6.36 -8.16 3.03
N VAL A 47 7.19 -8.38 2.01
CA VAL A 47 7.56 -9.74 1.57
C VAL A 47 8.30 -10.50 2.69
N ILE A 48 9.29 -9.88 3.34
CA ILE A 48 10.02 -10.50 4.45
C ILE A 48 9.08 -10.82 5.61
N GLY A 49 8.18 -9.89 5.95
CA GLY A 49 7.18 -10.07 7.00
C GLY A 49 6.26 -11.24 6.73
N LEU A 50 5.73 -11.35 5.50
CA LEU A 50 4.87 -12.46 5.10
C LEU A 50 5.62 -13.81 5.11
N VAL A 51 6.86 -13.85 4.62
CA VAL A 51 7.68 -15.09 4.65
C VAL A 51 7.96 -15.51 6.09
N THR A 52 8.28 -14.55 6.96
CA THR A 52 8.54 -14.81 8.38
C THR A 52 7.27 -15.32 9.06
N TRP A 53 6.12 -14.71 8.78
CA TRP A 53 4.82 -15.16 9.28
C TRP A 53 4.49 -16.59 8.83
N GLU A 54 4.69 -16.92 7.55
CA GLU A 54 4.50 -18.27 7.02
C GLU A 54 5.32 -19.32 7.77
N ILE A 55 6.60 -19.01 8.04
CA ILE A 55 7.48 -19.92 8.81
C ILE A 55 6.88 -20.17 10.21
N PHE A 56 6.46 -19.12 10.91
CA PHE A 56 5.82 -19.27 12.23
C PHE A 56 4.49 -20.03 12.16
N ALA A 57 3.72 -19.85 11.09
CA ALA A 57 2.46 -20.55 10.87
C ALA A 57 2.66 -22.04 10.67
N ILE A 58 3.63 -22.42 9.84
CA ILE A 58 4.01 -23.82 9.64
C ILE A 58 4.50 -24.43 10.96
N ILE A 59 5.33 -23.74 11.72
CA ILE A 59 5.79 -24.21 13.05
C ILE A 59 4.60 -24.44 13.99
N ALA A 60 3.67 -23.49 14.06
CA ALA A 60 2.48 -23.60 14.90
C ALA A 60 1.58 -24.79 14.48
N LEU A 61 1.39 -25.00 13.17
CA LEU A 61 0.62 -26.11 12.61
C LEU A 61 1.28 -27.48 12.83
N VAL A 62 2.60 -27.53 12.83
CA VAL A 62 3.36 -28.77 13.12
C VAL A 62 3.35 -29.10 14.61
N ASN A 63 3.44 -28.08 15.47
CA ASN A 63 3.47 -28.27 16.92
C ASN A 63 2.10 -28.56 17.53
N ASN A 64 1.01 -28.20 16.84
CA ASN A 64 -0.36 -28.41 17.31
C ASN A 64 -1.09 -29.16 16.22
N SER A 65 -1.42 -30.42 16.48
CA SER A 65 -2.19 -31.22 15.53
C SER A 65 -3.66 -30.77 15.50
N ASN A 66 -4.37 -31.15 14.44
CA ASN A 66 -5.81 -30.92 14.38
C ASN A 66 -6.55 -31.65 15.52
N GLU A 67 -6.05 -32.81 15.94
CA GLU A 67 -6.61 -33.59 17.04
C GLU A 67 -6.49 -32.81 18.36
N ASP A 68 -5.33 -32.22 18.66
CA ASP A 68 -5.11 -31.43 19.89
C ASP A 68 -6.06 -30.22 20.00
N ILE A 69 -6.42 -29.62 18.85
CA ILE A 69 -7.39 -28.51 18.80
C ILE A 69 -8.81 -29.04 19.01
N GLN A 70 -9.15 -30.16 18.37
CA GLN A 70 -10.49 -30.75 18.47
C GLN A 70 -10.77 -31.39 19.84
N GLU A 71 -9.74 -31.82 20.57
CA GLU A 71 -9.88 -32.27 21.96
C GLU A 71 -10.40 -31.15 22.87
N GLN A 72 -9.98 -29.92 22.63
CA GLN A 72 -10.42 -28.74 23.39
C GLN A 72 -11.69 -28.11 22.79
N CYS A 73 -11.83 -28.18 21.46
CA CYS A 73 -12.91 -27.60 20.69
C CYS A 73 -13.30 -28.48 19.51
N SER A 74 -14.16 -29.48 19.76
CA SER A 74 -14.53 -30.52 18.78
C SER A 74 -15.16 -29.98 17.49
N THR A 75 -15.78 -28.81 17.53
CA THR A 75 -16.41 -28.17 16.37
C THR A 75 -15.50 -27.18 15.65
N SER A 76 -14.32 -26.88 16.19
CA SER A 76 -13.43 -25.89 15.58
C SER A 76 -12.62 -26.49 14.45
N ASN A 77 -12.56 -25.76 13.35
CA ASN A 77 -11.70 -26.05 12.21
C ASN A 77 -10.55 -25.05 12.11
N LEU A 78 -10.16 -24.41 13.23
CA LEU A 78 -9.13 -23.37 13.25
C LEU A 78 -7.80 -23.84 12.65
N TRP A 79 -7.41 -25.10 12.91
CA TRP A 79 -6.22 -25.70 12.30
C TRP A 79 -6.31 -25.72 10.78
N ALA A 80 -7.43 -26.20 10.23
CA ALA A 80 -7.67 -26.29 8.80
C ALA A 80 -7.80 -24.91 8.15
N ALA A 81 -8.39 -23.94 8.85
CA ALA A 81 -8.50 -22.56 8.40
C ALA A 81 -7.12 -21.89 8.30
N LEU A 82 -6.25 -22.07 9.31
CA LEU A 82 -4.88 -21.55 9.27
C LEU A 82 -4.07 -22.24 8.16
N LEU A 83 -4.16 -23.57 8.02
CA LEU A 83 -3.50 -24.30 6.93
C LEU A 83 -3.94 -23.79 5.55
N SER A 84 -5.24 -23.60 5.35
CA SER A 84 -5.78 -23.08 4.09
C SER A 84 -5.26 -21.66 3.79
N THR A 85 -5.10 -20.84 4.83
CA THR A 85 -4.52 -19.50 4.73
C THR A 85 -3.07 -19.55 4.29
N CYS A 86 -2.25 -20.46 4.86
CA CYS A 86 -0.87 -20.67 4.44
C CYS A 86 -0.76 -21.14 2.98
N ILE A 87 -1.61 -22.09 2.57
CA ILE A 87 -1.59 -22.58 1.18
C ILE A 87 -1.91 -21.45 0.20
N VAL A 88 -2.96 -20.67 0.45
CA VAL A 88 -3.34 -19.59 -0.46
C VAL A 88 -2.34 -18.45 -0.45
N THR A 89 -1.78 -18.11 0.71
CA THR A 89 -0.74 -17.09 0.81
C THR A 89 0.55 -17.53 0.10
N GLY A 90 0.97 -18.79 0.26
CA GLY A 90 2.09 -19.37 -0.47
C GLY A 90 1.87 -19.39 -1.99
N ILE A 91 0.68 -19.78 -2.44
CA ILE A 91 0.27 -19.69 -3.86
C ILE A 91 0.37 -18.22 -4.34
N ASN A 92 -0.18 -17.26 -3.59
CA ASN A 92 -0.12 -15.84 -3.94
C ASN A 92 1.31 -15.34 -4.13
N MET A 93 2.24 -15.76 -3.27
CA MET A 93 3.66 -15.39 -3.40
C MET A 93 4.30 -15.96 -4.67
N LEU A 94 3.96 -17.19 -5.06
CA LEU A 94 4.54 -17.84 -6.23
C LEU A 94 3.98 -17.28 -7.54
N PHE A 95 2.68 -16.98 -7.60
CA PHE A 95 2.02 -16.53 -8.83
C PHE A 95 2.12 -15.03 -9.08
N ASN A 96 2.33 -14.20 -8.06
CA ASN A 96 2.51 -12.74 -8.23
C ASN A 96 3.85 -12.33 -8.87
N ARG A 97 4.73 -13.28 -9.24
CA ARG A 97 6.05 -12.99 -9.82
C ARG A 97 6.05 -12.63 -11.30
N LYS A 98 4.92 -12.69 -12.01
CA LYS A 98 4.88 -12.61 -13.49
C LYS A 98 3.79 -11.72 -14.09
N THR A 99 3.29 -10.72 -13.37
CA THR A 99 2.19 -9.91 -13.89
C THR A 99 2.72 -8.65 -14.57
N ASP A 100 3.00 -8.74 -15.87
CA ASP A 100 2.88 -7.58 -16.75
C ASP A 100 1.44 -7.08 -16.68
N GLU A 101 1.24 -5.81 -16.34
CA GLU A 101 -0.06 -5.22 -15.97
C GLU A 101 -1.15 -5.38 -17.04
N GLU A 102 -0.79 -5.61 -18.30
CA GLU A 102 -1.76 -5.80 -19.40
C GLU A 102 -2.44 -7.17 -19.42
N ASN A 103 -1.91 -8.18 -18.73
CA ASN A 103 -2.47 -9.54 -18.76
C ASN A 103 -2.71 -10.10 -17.35
N GLN A 104 -3.41 -9.35 -16.49
CA GLN A 104 -4.08 -9.96 -15.34
C GLN A 104 -5.22 -10.86 -15.84
N GLY A 105 -4.84 -12.09 -16.22
CA GLY A 105 -5.78 -13.12 -16.63
C GLY A 105 -6.83 -13.40 -15.55
N PRO A 106 -7.95 -14.05 -15.91
CA PRO A 106 -9.05 -14.37 -14.99
C PRO A 106 -8.61 -15.09 -13.71
N PHE A 107 -7.47 -15.78 -13.75
CA PHE A 107 -6.86 -16.46 -12.63
C PHE A 107 -6.49 -15.53 -11.45
N GLY A 108 -5.96 -14.33 -11.71
CA GLY A 108 -5.55 -13.40 -10.64
C GLY A 108 -6.74 -12.90 -9.82
N LYS A 109 -7.86 -12.60 -10.48
CA LYS A 109 -9.11 -12.19 -9.82
C LYS A 109 -9.72 -13.31 -8.98
N MET A 110 -9.68 -14.54 -9.50
CA MET A 110 -10.19 -15.72 -8.79
C MET A 110 -9.41 -15.98 -7.49
N VAL A 111 -8.09 -15.87 -7.56
CA VAL A 111 -7.21 -16.07 -6.41
C VAL A 111 -7.44 -15.01 -5.32
N GLY A 112 -7.68 -13.76 -5.70
CA GLY A 112 -8.06 -12.71 -4.75
C GLY A 112 -9.37 -12.99 -4.00
N CYS A 113 -10.41 -13.44 -4.72
CA CYS A 113 -11.69 -13.83 -4.10
C CYS A 113 -11.56 -15.02 -3.16
N LEU A 114 -10.74 -16.01 -3.52
CA LEU A 114 -10.45 -17.16 -2.66
C LEU A 114 -9.76 -16.73 -1.36
N GLY A 115 -8.79 -15.82 -1.46
CA GLY A 115 -8.12 -15.24 -0.29
C GLY A 115 -9.08 -14.55 0.67
N LEU A 116 -10.04 -13.77 0.15
CA LEU A 116 -11.07 -13.14 0.99
C LEU A 116 -11.98 -14.17 1.66
N GLY A 117 -12.41 -15.20 0.93
CA GLY A 117 -13.25 -16.26 1.49
C GLY A 117 -12.56 -17.00 2.64
N ILE A 118 -11.28 -17.34 2.46
CA ILE A 118 -10.47 -18.00 3.49
C ILE A 118 -10.24 -17.06 4.68
N PHE A 119 -9.98 -15.78 4.43
CA PHE A 119 -9.84 -14.80 5.51
C PHE A 119 -11.11 -14.69 6.36
N ILE A 120 -12.29 -14.61 5.72
CA ILE A 120 -13.58 -14.59 6.42
C ILE A 120 -13.76 -15.88 7.22
N TRP A 121 -13.46 -17.04 6.64
CA TRP A 121 -13.55 -18.32 7.34
C TRP A 121 -12.62 -18.36 8.56
N LEU A 122 -11.38 -17.91 8.42
CA LEU A 122 -10.43 -17.79 9.52
C LEU A 122 -10.97 -16.86 10.62
N CYS A 123 -11.58 -15.73 10.27
CA CYS A 123 -12.19 -14.83 11.25
C CYS A 123 -13.31 -15.53 12.04
N VAL A 124 -14.19 -16.26 11.36
CA VAL A 124 -15.29 -17.00 12.01
C VAL A 124 -14.74 -18.05 12.99
N GLU A 125 -13.66 -18.73 12.63
CA GLU A 125 -13.03 -19.73 13.52
C GLU A 125 -12.28 -19.10 14.70
N ILE A 126 -11.57 -17.98 14.49
CA ILE A 126 -10.87 -17.25 15.57
C ILE A 126 -11.89 -16.77 16.61
N PHE A 127 -13.00 -16.17 16.17
CA PHE A 127 -14.00 -15.58 17.07
C PHE A 127 -15.10 -16.56 17.50
N ASN A 128 -14.92 -17.86 17.24
CA ASN A 128 -15.80 -18.88 17.79
C ASN A 128 -15.69 -18.89 19.32
N ASP A 129 -16.82 -18.97 20.03
CA ASP A 129 -16.88 -18.96 21.50
C ASP A 129 -15.97 -20.03 22.11
N CYS A 130 -15.89 -21.22 21.49
CA CYS A 130 -14.99 -22.27 21.98
C CYS A 130 -13.51 -21.87 21.84
N ALA A 131 -13.13 -21.33 20.69
CA ALA A 131 -11.75 -20.93 20.42
C ALA A 131 -11.30 -19.80 21.36
N MET A 132 -12.18 -18.83 21.63
CA MET A 132 -11.92 -17.77 22.62
C MET A 132 -11.75 -18.30 24.03
N ASN A 133 -12.56 -19.26 24.45
CA ASN A 133 -12.51 -19.68 25.86
C ASN A 133 -11.41 -20.71 26.14
N ASN A 134 -11.10 -21.57 25.16
CA ASN A 134 -10.22 -22.73 25.39
C ASN A 134 -8.86 -22.61 24.68
N LEU A 135 -8.80 -21.97 23.51
CA LEU A 135 -7.60 -21.96 22.66
C LEU A 135 -6.75 -20.69 22.80
N MET A 136 -7.10 -19.75 23.68
CA MET A 136 -6.39 -18.46 23.82
C MET A 136 -4.87 -18.57 23.99
N ASN A 137 -4.39 -19.61 24.67
CA ASN A 137 -2.96 -19.84 24.91
C ASN A 137 -2.31 -20.77 23.87
N ASN A 138 -3.08 -21.29 22.91
CA ASN A 138 -2.58 -22.14 21.84
C ASN A 138 -1.85 -21.28 20.80
N GLN A 139 -0.69 -21.76 20.31
CA GLN A 139 0.12 -21.07 19.31
C GLN A 139 -0.67 -20.78 18.02
N VAL A 140 -1.51 -21.73 17.57
CA VAL A 140 -2.33 -21.59 16.36
C VAL A 140 -3.30 -20.42 16.50
N HIS A 141 -3.94 -20.31 17.66
CA HIS A 141 -4.88 -19.24 17.94
C HIS A 141 -4.18 -17.88 18.05
N ILE A 142 -3.09 -17.80 18.81
CA ILE A 142 -2.30 -16.56 18.99
C ILE A 142 -1.82 -16.03 17.63
N LEU A 143 -1.28 -16.91 16.79
CA LEU A 143 -0.76 -16.50 15.49
C LEU A 143 -1.87 -16.07 14.52
N SER A 144 -2.98 -16.79 14.51
CA SER A 144 -4.16 -16.44 13.70
C SER A 144 -4.74 -15.08 14.13
N TYR A 145 -4.77 -14.82 15.43
CA TYR A 145 -5.23 -13.55 16.01
C TYR A 145 -4.29 -12.39 15.65
N ILE A 146 -2.97 -12.57 15.75
CA ILE A 146 -1.99 -11.57 15.32
C ILE A 146 -2.15 -11.27 13.82
N TYR A 147 -2.30 -12.30 13.00
CA TYR A 147 -2.51 -12.15 11.56
C TYR A 147 -3.76 -11.32 11.25
N PHE A 148 -4.88 -11.61 11.92
CA PHE A 148 -6.12 -10.85 11.79
C PHE A 148 -5.92 -9.36 12.04
N TRP A 149 -5.26 -8.97 13.14
CA TRP A 149 -5.02 -7.55 13.46
C TRP A 149 -4.09 -6.86 12.47
N ILE A 150 -3.09 -7.57 11.93
CA ILE A 150 -2.22 -7.03 10.89
C ILE A 150 -3.05 -6.70 9.64
N ILE A 151 -3.92 -7.61 9.20
CA ILE A 151 -4.76 -7.39 8.01
C ILE A 151 -5.77 -6.25 8.25
N VAL A 152 -6.47 -6.24 9.38
CA VAL A 152 -7.42 -5.18 9.73
C VAL A 152 -6.71 -3.82 9.83
N GLY A 153 -5.54 -3.77 10.46
CA GLY A 153 -4.72 -2.56 10.56
C GLY A 153 -4.29 -2.05 9.19
N LEU A 154 -3.88 -2.94 8.28
CA LEU A 154 -3.51 -2.58 6.91
C LEU A 154 -4.72 -2.05 6.12
N LEU A 155 -5.88 -2.69 6.23
CA LEU A 155 -7.11 -2.21 5.59
C LEU A 155 -7.53 -0.84 6.13
N ALA A 156 -7.47 -0.64 7.45
CA ALA A 156 -7.77 0.65 8.07
C ALA A 156 -6.81 1.75 7.59
N LEU A 157 -5.52 1.44 7.44
CA LEU A 157 -4.52 2.37 6.92
C LEU A 157 -4.81 2.76 5.46
N ILE A 158 -5.15 1.79 4.60
CA ILE A 158 -5.51 2.04 3.20
C ILE A 158 -6.75 2.94 3.12
N LEU A 159 -7.77 2.67 3.92
CA LEU A 159 -8.98 3.48 3.98
C LEU A 159 -8.68 4.91 4.45
N ALA A 160 -7.84 5.08 5.48
CA ALA A 160 -7.43 6.39 5.96
C ALA A 160 -6.71 7.20 4.87
N ILE A 161 -5.77 6.57 4.14
CA ILE A 161 -5.07 7.20 3.02
C ILE A 161 -6.05 7.61 1.92
N ALA A 162 -6.99 6.73 1.54
CA ALA A 162 -8.00 7.03 0.52
C ALA A 162 -8.89 8.23 0.90
N ILE A 163 -9.32 8.29 2.17
CA ILE A 163 -10.09 9.43 2.70
C ILE A 163 -9.26 10.72 2.63
N LEU A 164 -7.98 10.69 3.03
CA LEU A 164 -7.10 11.86 2.95
C LEU A 164 -6.93 12.37 1.52
N PHE A 165 -6.78 11.48 0.54
CA PHE A 165 -6.71 11.86 -0.88
C PHE A 165 -8.03 12.46 -1.39
N MET A 166 -9.17 11.87 -1.03
CA MET A 166 -10.50 12.38 -1.39
C MET A 166 -10.79 13.75 -0.76
N CYS A 167 -10.43 13.95 0.51
CA CYS A 167 -10.58 15.24 1.17
C CYS A 167 -9.62 16.28 0.58
N GLY A 168 -8.36 15.92 0.34
CA GLY A 168 -7.34 16.81 -0.21
C GLY A 168 -7.69 17.32 -1.61
N SER A 169 -8.22 16.46 -2.49
CA SER A 169 -8.67 16.85 -3.83
C SER A 169 -9.89 17.78 -3.78
N CYS A 170 -10.84 17.53 -2.87
CA CYS A 170 -11.98 18.42 -2.65
C CYS A 170 -11.56 19.81 -2.12
N PHE A 171 -10.60 19.88 -1.20
CA PHE A 171 -10.05 21.15 -0.72
C PHE A 171 -9.30 21.91 -1.82
N ALA A 172 -8.54 21.21 -2.67
CA ALA A 172 -7.86 21.83 -3.82
C ALA A 172 -8.87 22.38 -4.85
N ALA A 173 -9.94 21.64 -5.14
CA ALA A 173 -11.00 22.08 -6.05
C ALA A 173 -11.75 23.31 -5.51
N CYS A 174 -12.13 23.31 -4.21
CA CYS A 174 -12.84 24.44 -3.59
C CYS A 174 -11.98 25.72 -3.50
N CYS A 175 -10.65 25.59 -3.42
CA CYS A 175 -9.74 26.73 -3.36
C CYS A 175 -9.41 27.33 -4.75
N CYS A 176 -9.57 26.57 -5.83
CA CYS A 176 -9.30 27.05 -7.19
C CYS A 176 -10.46 27.87 -7.80
N ASP A 177 -11.70 27.69 -7.32
CA ASP A 177 -12.89 28.35 -7.88
C ASP A 177 -13.05 29.83 -7.49
N LYS A 178 -12.22 30.34 -6.56
CA LYS A 178 -12.30 31.73 -6.06
C LYS A 178 -11.49 32.76 -6.86
N LYS A 179 -10.91 32.41 -8.02
CA LYS A 179 -10.02 33.32 -8.78
C LYS A 179 -10.62 33.95 -10.04
N GLU A 180 -11.88 33.70 -10.40
CA GLU A 180 -12.41 34.11 -11.72
C GLU A 180 -13.54 35.17 -11.73
N GLU A 181 -13.73 35.93 -10.65
CA GLU A 181 -14.54 37.16 -10.69
C GLU A 181 -13.73 38.38 -10.27
N THR A 182 -12.74 38.76 -11.09
CA THR A 182 -12.34 40.16 -11.21
C THR A 182 -12.65 40.58 -12.64
N LYS A 183 -13.93 40.86 -12.91
CA LYS A 183 -14.31 41.61 -14.11
C LYS A 183 -13.59 42.95 -14.02
N ASP A 184 -12.65 43.17 -14.92
CA ASP A 184 -12.06 44.48 -15.11
C ASP A 184 -13.19 45.48 -15.38
N PRO A 185 -13.33 46.56 -14.59
CA PRO A 185 -14.37 47.58 -14.80
C PRO A 185 -14.14 48.42 -16.07
N LEU A 186 -13.25 48.00 -16.97
CA LEU A 186 -12.88 48.72 -18.19
C LEU A 186 -13.62 48.27 -19.46
N ASP A 187 -14.40 47.18 -19.42
CA ASP A 187 -15.24 46.75 -20.55
C ASP A 187 -16.65 47.41 -20.55
N LEU A 188 -16.84 48.46 -19.74
CA LEU A 188 -18.10 49.19 -19.59
C LEU A 188 -18.04 50.65 -20.07
N ILE A 189 -16.99 51.02 -20.82
CA ILE A 189 -16.85 52.34 -21.47
C ILE A 189 -16.77 52.17 -22.99
#